data_AF-A0A2W4JMP8-F1
#
_entry.id   AF-A0A2W4JMP8-F1
#
_cell.length_a   1.000
_cell.length_b   1.000
_cell.length_c   1.000
_cell.angle_alpha   90.00
_cell.angle_beta   90.00
_cell.angle_gamma   90.00
#
_symmetry.space_group_name_H-M   'P 1'
#
loop_
_entity.id
_entity.type
_entity.pdbx_description
1 polymer ?
#
loop_
_entity_poly.entity_id
_entity_poly.type
_entity_poly.pdbx_seq_one_letter_code
_entity_poly.pdbx_strand_id
1 'polypeptide(L)'
;MRIEPVDDARFLAEVARAGIGLAIEQTPAWDAVDAEIPGREPWGRLLVTADDGSPVALLRLTRYEGRGFTYLWGRHAPVWLLPPGERPSAELEASVNGAVRDHLRQAAPQDAFVRLHAWHRATQLEPLLQTVTYDRTVRIDLPVPADAYLASLAKKFRYTVRQAQG
;
A
#
# COMPACT_ATOMS: atom_id res chain seq x y z
N MET A 1 10.99 17.24 1.40
CA MET A 1 10.28 16.07 1.99
C MET A 1 11.05 15.59 3.20
N ARG A 2 10.37 15.34 4.32
CA ARG A 2 10.94 14.74 5.53
C ARG A 2 10.33 13.35 5.75
N ILE A 3 11.13 12.44 6.29
CA ILE A 3 10.71 11.08 6.64
C ILE A 3 10.87 10.90 8.14
N GLU A 4 9.83 10.45 8.82
CA GLU A 4 9.88 10.14 10.24
C GLU A 4 9.30 8.73 10.52
N PRO A 5 9.97 7.91 11.34
CA PRO A 5 9.36 6.71 11.90
C PRO A 5 8.19 7.09 12.81
N VAL A 6 7.10 6.35 12.70
CA VAL A 6 5.89 6.57 13.52
C VAL A 6 5.41 5.26 14.13
N ASP A 7 4.73 5.35 15.27
CA ASP A 7 4.05 4.22 15.87
C ASP A 7 2.69 3.94 15.20
N ASP A 8 2.06 2.83 15.61
CA ASP A 8 0.79 2.38 15.05
C ASP A 8 -0.34 3.38 15.28
N ALA A 9 -0.36 4.01 16.46
CA ALA A 9 -1.38 4.98 16.83
C ALA A 9 -1.32 6.21 15.94
N ARG A 10 -0.11 6.77 15.75
CA ARG A 10 0.10 7.92 14.86
C ARG A 10 -0.19 7.57 13.41
N PHE A 11 0.26 6.40 12.95
CA PHE A 11 0.00 5.94 11.58
C PHE A 11 -1.50 5.86 11.28
N LEU A 12 -2.27 5.22 12.17
CA LEU A 12 -3.72 5.10 12.02
C LEU A 12 -4.45 6.43 12.17
N ALA A 13 -3.95 7.34 13.01
CA ALA A 13 -4.52 8.69 13.14
C ALA A 13 -4.40 9.48 11.83
N GLU A 14 -3.29 9.37 11.10
CA GLU A 14 -3.13 10.03 9.79
C GLU A 14 -4.06 9.45 8.72
N VAL A 15 -4.23 8.12 8.71
CA VAL A 15 -5.19 7.44 7.82
C VAL A 15 -6.61 7.93 8.09
N ALA A 16 -7.02 7.98 9.37
CA ALA A 16 -8.34 8.45 9.77
C ALA A 16 -8.55 9.93 9.42
N ARG A 17 -7.55 10.78 9.64
CA ARG A 17 -7.59 12.22 9.30
C ARG A 17 -7.73 12.46 7.80
N ALA A 18 -7.09 11.63 6.97
CA ALA A 18 -7.21 11.71 5.52
C ALA A 18 -8.53 11.10 4.98
N GLY A 19 -9.26 10.35 5.81
CA GLY A 19 -10.52 9.71 5.40
C GLY A 19 -10.33 8.65 4.31
N ILE A 20 -9.17 8.00 4.26
CA ILE A 20 -8.83 7.01 3.24
C ILE A 20 -8.95 5.58 3.78
N GLY A 21 -9.25 4.64 2.89
CA GLY A 21 -9.17 3.21 3.18
C GLY A 21 -7.72 2.72 3.12
N LEU A 22 -7.36 1.84 4.05
CA LEU A 22 -6.03 1.22 4.10
C LEU A 22 -6.10 -0.21 3.56
N ALA A 23 -5.18 -0.57 2.66
CA ALA A 23 -4.98 -1.97 2.28
C ALA A 23 -4.61 -2.78 3.54
N ILE A 24 -5.14 -4.01 3.67
CA ILE A 24 -4.94 -4.79 4.90
C ILE A 24 -3.44 -5.01 5.18
N GLU A 25 -2.62 -5.16 4.13
CA GLU A 25 -1.17 -5.34 4.21
C GLU A 25 -0.40 -4.11 4.73
N GLN A 26 -1.06 -2.95 4.77
CA GLN A 26 -0.53 -1.72 5.36
C GLN A 26 -1.07 -1.47 6.78
N THR A 27 -2.01 -2.27 7.27
CA THR A 27 -2.54 -2.16 8.63
C THR A 27 -1.57 -2.74 9.66
N PRO A 28 -1.61 -2.27 10.92
CA PRO A 28 -0.79 -2.87 11.95
C PRO A 28 -1.05 -4.34 12.26
N ALA A 29 -2.30 -4.78 12.11
CA ALA A 29 -2.67 -6.18 12.31
C ALA A 29 -1.92 -7.14 11.36
N TRP A 30 -1.42 -6.66 10.22
CA TRP A 30 -0.67 -7.48 9.28
C TRP A 30 0.74 -7.85 9.75
N ASP A 31 1.27 -7.16 10.78
CA ASP A 31 2.58 -7.51 11.34
C ASP A 31 2.61 -8.94 11.87
N ALA A 32 1.53 -9.38 12.53
CA ALA A 32 1.40 -10.76 13.00
C ALA A 32 1.44 -11.77 11.84
N VAL A 33 0.79 -11.43 10.71
CA VAL A 33 0.78 -12.30 9.53
C VAL A 33 2.17 -12.41 8.91
N ASP A 34 2.90 -11.31 8.77
CA ASP A 34 4.26 -11.36 8.24
C ASP A 34 5.22 -12.07 9.21
N ALA A 35 5.09 -11.89 10.52
CA ALA A 35 5.96 -12.53 11.52
C ALA A 35 5.85 -14.07 11.52
N GLU A 36 4.70 -14.63 11.14
CA GLU A 36 4.49 -16.08 11.03
C GLU A 36 5.10 -16.69 9.76
N ILE A 37 5.59 -15.88 8.81
CA ILE A 37 6.09 -16.35 7.53
C ILE A 37 7.62 -16.33 7.53
N PRO A 38 8.30 -17.49 7.36
CA PRO A 38 9.75 -17.53 7.27
C PRO A 38 10.31 -16.60 6.20
N GLY A 39 11.37 -15.87 6.54
CA GLY A 39 11.99 -14.87 5.68
C GLY A 39 11.21 -13.56 5.57
N ARG A 40 10.29 -13.28 6.51
CA ARG A 40 9.64 -11.97 6.65
C ARG A 40 9.76 -11.45 8.07
N GLU A 41 9.97 -10.15 8.17
CA GLU A 41 10.09 -9.44 9.45
C GLU A 41 9.41 -8.07 9.32
N PRO A 42 8.40 -7.74 10.14
CA PRO A 42 7.88 -6.37 10.21
C PRO A 42 9.01 -5.38 10.51
N TRP A 43 9.21 -4.38 9.64
CA TRP A 43 10.31 -3.43 9.80
C TRP A 43 9.88 -2.17 10.53
N GLY A 44 8.75 -1.58 10.13
CA GLY A 44 8.25 -0.36 10.73
C GLY A 44 7.36 0.45 9.81
N ARG A 45 6.97 1.62 10.32
CA ARG A 45 6.06 2.57 9.69
C ARG A 45 6.73 3.93 9.55
N LEU A 46 6.52 4.56 8.40
CA LEU A 46 7.06 5.87 8.06
C LEU A 46 5.94 6.82 7.68
N LEU A 47 6.07 8.07 8.15
CA LEU A 47 5.31 9.21 7.68
C LEU A 47 6.21 10.09 6.81
N VAL A 48 5.70 10.46 5.64
CA VAL A 48 6.31 11.40 4.71
C VAL A 48 5.60 12.73 4.83
N THR A 49 6.34 13.79 5.12
CA THR A 49 5.81 15.16 5.18
C THR A 49 6.49 16.06 4.15
N ALA A 50 5.73 16.99 3.59
CA ALA A 50 6.25 18.08 2.77
C ALA A 50 7.02 19.09 3.64
N ASP A 51 7.73 20.02 3.00
CA ASP A 51 8.62 20.94 3.72
C ASP A 51 7.85 21.92 4.61
N ASP A 52 6.59 22.20 4.26
CA ASP A 52 5.60 22.96 5.02
C ASP A 52 5.02 22.18 6.22
N GLY A 53 5.40 20.91 6.41
CA GLY A 53 4.93 20.03 7.47
C GLY A 53 3.64 19.26 7.14
N SER A 54 3.07 19.46 5.95
CA SER A 54 1.87 18.75 5.54
C SER A 54 2.17 17.27 5.30
N PRO A 55 1.38 16.33 5.85
CA PRO A 55 1.58 14.90 5.63
C PRO A 55 1.13 14.49 4.21
N VAL A 56 2.00 13.75 3.52
CA VAL A 56 1.88 13.43 2.08
C VAL A 56 1.61 11.95 1.84
N ALA A 57 2.33 11.09 2.55
CA ALA A 57 2.23 9.65 2.36
C ALA A 57 2.61 8.87 3.62
N LEU A 58 2.13 7.64 3.70
CA LEU A 58 2.47 6.68 4.73
C LEU A 58 3.06 5.42 4.09
N LEU A 59 3.95 4.74 4.81
CA LEU A 59 4.51 3.46 4.40
C LEU A 59 4.60 2.52 5.59
N ARG A 60 4.05 1.32 5.48
CA ARG A 60 4.40 0.18 6.33
C ARG A 60 5.29 -0.76 5.52
N LEU A 61 6.46 -1.06 6.06
CA LEU A 61 7.48 -1.88 5.40
C LEU A 61 7.68 -3.19 6.14
N THR A 62 7.90 -4.24 5.37
CA THR A 62 8.34 -5.55 5.86
C THR A 62 9.67 -5.86 5.21
N ARG A 63 10.64 -6.34 5.99
CA ARG A 63 11.87 -6.92 5.47
C ARG A 63 11.60 -8.33 4.98
N TYR A 64 12.12 -8.63 3.80
CA TYR A 64 12.10 -9.93 3.18
C TYR A 64 13.53 -10.45 3.09
N GLU A 65 13.73 -11.70 3.46
CA GLU A 65 14.95 -12.45 3.23
C GLU A 65 14.67 -13.61 2.29
N GLY A 66 15.46 -13.71 1.23
CA GLY A 66 15.36 -14.85 0.32
C GLY A 66 16.23 -14.65 -0.92
N ARG A 67 16.57 -15.77 -1.58
CA ARG A 67 17.36 -15.75 -2.84
C ARG A 67 18.71 -15.04 -2.73
N GLY A 68 19.30 -15.02 -1.52
CA GLY A 68 20.65 -14.50 -1.27
C GLY A 68 20.74 -13.00 -0.95
N PHE A 69 19.62 -12.31 -0.72
CA PHE A 69 19.61 -10.90 -0.31
C PHE A 69 18.43 -10.59 0.61
N THR A 70 18.55 -9.48 1.35
CA THR A 70 17.43 -8.88 2.07
C THR A 70 16.95 -7.62 1.35
N TYR A 71 15.65 -7.33 1.44
CA TYR A 71 15.04 -6.14 0.85
C TYR A 71 13.79 -5.71 1.62
N LEU A 72 13.43 -4.45 1.54
CA LEU A 72 12.19 -3.92 2.13
C LEU A 72 11.08 -3.92 1.09
N TRP A 73 9.84 -4.23 1.50
CA TRP A 73 8.68 -4.12 0.63
C TRP A 73 7.51 -3.45 1.35
N GLY A 74 7.06 -2.32 0.80
CA GLY A 74 5.78 -1.72 1.13
C GLY A 74 4.69 -2.19 0.17
N ARG A 75 3.96 -3.25 0.53
CA ARG A 75 2.83 -3.76 -0.26
C ARG A 75 1.74 -2.71 -0.33
N HIS A 76 1.32 -2.31 -1.53
CA HIS A 76 0.38 -1.20 -1.75
C HIS A 76 0.86 0.17 -1.23
N ALA A 77 2.14 0.32 -0.87
CA ALA A 77 2.73 1.60 -0.48
C ALA A 77 3.37 2.30 -1.70
N PRO A 78 3.50 3.64 -1.71
CA PRO A 78 3.07 4.56 -0.67
C PRO A 78 1.54 4.68 -0.56
N VAL A 79 1.05 4.82 0.67
CA VAL A 79 -0.34 5.17 0.95
C VAL A 79 -0.44 6.69 0.86
N TRP A 80 -0.99 7.19 -0.24
CA TRP A 80 -1.08 8.61 -0.52
C TRP A 80 -2.16 9.29 0.32
N LEU A 81 -1.79 10.34 1.06
CA LEU A 81 -2.69 11.17 1.87
C LEU A 81 -3.22 12.35 1.04
N LEU A 82 -3.68 12.03 -0.17
CA LEU A 82 -4.29 12.98 -1.11
C LEU A 82 -5.81 12.96 -0.97
N PRO A 83 -6.52 13.98 -1.48
CA PRO A 83 -7.97 13.95 -1.54
C PRO A 83 -8.49 12.64 -2.18
N PRO A 84 -9.65 12.11 -1.72
CA PRO A 84 -10.18 10.87 -2.23
C PRO A 84 -10.31 10.83 -3.76
N GLY A 85 -9.73 9.79 -4.38
CA GLY A 85 -9.78 9.59 -5.83
C GLY A 85 -8.65 10.26 -6.62
N GLU A 86 -7.85 11.11 -5.98
CA GLU A 86 -6.68 11.71 -6.60
C GLU A 86 -5.49 10.75 -6.61
N ARG A 87 -4.59 10.98 -7.58
CA ARG A 87 -3.32 10.26 -7.73
C ARG A 87 -2.18 11.25 -7.56
N PRO A 88 -1.00 10.83 -7.08
CA PRO A 88 0.15 11.72 -7.04
C PRO A 88 0.53 12.16 -8.45
N SER A 89 1.05 13.39 -8.58
CA SER A 89 1.75 13.79 -9.80
C SER A 89 3.08 13.02 -9.92
N ALA A 90 3.67 13.02 -11.11
CA ALA A 90 4.96 12.37 -11.33
C ALA A 90 6.08 13.02 -10.49
N GLU A 91 6.06 14.34 -10.32
CA GLU A 91 7.03 15.10 -9.53
C GLU A 91 6.88 14.80 -8.03
N LEU A 92 5.63 14.74 -7.54
CA LEU A 92 5.35 14.39 -6.15
C LEU A 92 5.81 12.96 -5.85
N GLU A 93 5.45 12.02 -6.72
CA GLU A 93 5.84 10.62 -6.58
C GLU A 93 7.36 10.43 -6.62
N ALA A 94 8.04 11.11 -7.55
CA ALA A 94 9.51 11.08 -7.61
C ALA A 94 10.15 11.66 -6.33
N SER A 95 9.60 12.75 -5.79
CA SER A 95 10.10 13.39 -4.58
C SER A 95 9.96 12.50 -3.34
N VAL A 96 8.81 11.84 -3.19
CA VAL A 96 8.57 10.87 -2.09
C VAL A 96 9.49 9.67 -2.23
N ASN A 97 9.58 9.07 -3.42
CA ASN A 97 10.44 7.91 -3.66
C ASN A 97 11.92 8.22 -3.39
N GLY A 98 12.39 9.41 -3.77
CA GLY A 98 13.74 9.88 -3.47
C GLY A 98 13.99 10.01 -1.97
N ALA A 99 13.09 10.66 -1.25
CA ALA A 99 13.20 10.84 0.20
C ALA A 99 13.16 9.51 0.97
N VAL A 100 12.27 8.59 0.58
CA VAL A 100 12.20 7.24 1.18
C VAL A 100 13.49 6.47 0.93
N ARG A 101 14.01 6.48 -0.31
CA ARG A 101 15.28 5.84 -0.65
C ARG A 101 16.42 6.37 0.21
N ASP A 102 16.53 7.69 0.33
CA ASP A 102 17.64 8.32 1.05
C ASP A 102 17.56 8.09 2.57
N HIS A 103 16.36 8.07 3.14
CA HIS A 103 16.13 7.66 4.52
C HIS A 103 16.52 6.19 4.75
N LEU A 104 16.05 5.27 3.89
CA LEU A 104 16.29 3.84 4.06
C LEU A 104 17.75 3.45 3.84
N ARG A 105 18.50 4.17 3.02
CA ARG A 105 19.96 3.98 2.92
C ARG A 105 20.69 4.17 4.25
N GLN A 106 20.16 5.02 5.12
CA GLN A 106 20.72 5.27 6.44
C GLN A 106 20.13 4.32 7.49
N ALA A 107 18.81 4.11 7.46
CA ALA A 107 18.09 3.33 8.47
C ALA A 107 18.16 1.81 8.25
N ALA A 108 18.44 1.36 7.03
CA ALA A 108 18.46 -0.04 6.62
C ALA A 108 19.59 -0.33 5.60
N PRO A 109 20.86 -0.01 5.92
CA PRO A 109 21.97 -0.12 4.96
C PRO A 109 22.26 -1.55 4.48
N GLN A 110 21.78 -2.57 5.19
CA GLN A 110 21.92 -3.98 4.81
C GLN A 110 20.93 -4.43 3.73
N ASP A 111 19.83 -3.71 3.54
CA ASP A 111 18.77 -4.09 2.61
C ASP A 111 19.11 -3.61 1.20
N ALA A 112 19.16 -4.54 0.24
CA ALA A 112 19.69 -4.28 -1.10
C ALA A 112 18.84 -3.28 -1.90
N PHE A 113 17.53 -3.28 -1.68
CA PHE A 113 16.59 -2.34 -2.30
C PHE A 113 15.29 -2.23 -1.47
N VAL A 114 14.46 -1.26 -1.85
CA VAL A 114 13.07 -1.16 -1.40
C VAL A 114 12.13 -1.33 -2.61
N ARG A 115 11.09 -2.14 -2.45
CA ARG A 115 10.03 -2.34 -3.44
C ARG A 115 8.79 -1.55 -3.01
N LEU A 116 8.32 -0.67 -3.88
CA LEU A 116 7.11 0.15 -3.70
C LEU A 116 6.25 0.10 -4.97
N HIS A 117 5.00 0.52 -4.86
CA HIS A 117 4.12 0.78 -5.98
C HIS A 117 4.37 2.20 -6.51
N ALA A 118 4.36 2.34 -7.83
CA ALA A 118 4.48 3.62 -8.50
C ALA A 118 3.43 3.71 -9.61
N TRP A 119 2.81 4.89 -9.75
CA TRP A 119 1.90 5.22 -10.85
C TRP A 119 2.66 5.67 -12.09
N HIS A 120 3.80 6.32 -11.90
CA HIS A 120 4.61 6.95 -12.93
C HIS A 120 5.98 6.29 -13.01
N ARG A 121 6.56 6.30 -14.22
CA ARG A 121 7.97 5.95 -14.40
C ARG A 121 8.84 7.09 -13.88
N ALA A 122 9.97 6.75 -13.28
CA ALA A 122 11.00 7.71 -12.88
C ALA A 122 12.39 7.08 -13.06
N THR A 123 13.42 7.90 -13.24
CA THR A 123 14.81 7.47 -13.49
C THR A 123 15.42 6.68 -12.34
N GLN A 124 14.87 6.83 -11.14
CA GLN A 124 15.29 6.12 -9.92
C GLN A 124 14.59 4.76 -9.71
N LEU A 125 13.70 4.36 -10.62
CA LEU A 125 12.96 3.10 -10.52
C LEU A 125 13.59 2.06 -11.44
N GLU A 126 13.73 0.85 -10.90
CA GLU A 126 14.22 -0.31 -11.64
C GLU A 126 13.05 -1.25 -12.01
N PRO A 127 13.15 -1.99 -13.14
CA PRO A 127 12.19 -3.04 -13.46
C PRO A 127 12.11 -4.10 -12.35
N LEU A 128 10.92 -4.66 -12.13
CA LEU A 128 10.72 -5.72 -11.14
C LEU A 128 11.50 -6.98 -11.51
N LEU A 129 12.23 -7.54 -10.56
CA LEU A 129 12.93 -8.83 -10.70
C LEU A 129 11.98 -9.98 -11.01
N GLN A 130 10.75 -9.94 -10.47
CA GLN A 130 9.68 -10.89 -10.74
C GLN A 130 8.30 -10.20 -10.68
N THR A 131 7.46 -10.44 -11.70
CA THR A 131 6.08 -9.94 -11.78
C THR A 131 5.09 -11.08 -11.50
N VAL A 132 4.13 -10.83 -10.61
CA VAL A 132 2.88 -11.62 -10.58
C VAL A 132 1.87 -10.89 -11.46
N THR A 133 1.33 -11.60 -12.44
CA THR A 133 0.48 -11.08 -13.51
C THR A 133 -0.96 -10.88 -13.05
N TYR A 134 -1.23 -9.81 -12.31
CA TYR A 134 -2.58 -9.28 -12.19
C TYR A 134 -2.54 -7.79 -12.57
N ASP A 135 -3.10 -7.44 -13.72
CA ASP A 135 -3.14 -6.07 -14.24
C ASP A 135 -4.46 -5.36 -13.87
N ARG A 136 -5.45 -6.08 -13.34
CA ARG A 136 -6.81 -5.57 -13.10
C ARG A 136 -7.40 -6.10 -11.80
N THR A 137 -8.12 -5.22 -11.11
CA THR A 137 -8.98 -5.56 -9.98
C THR A 137 -10.40 -5.12 -10.29
N VAL A 138 -11.37 -6.04 -10.19
CA VAL A 138 -12.79 -5.70 -10.28
C VAL A 138 -13.25 -5.27 -8.89
N ARG A 139 -13.62 -4.00 -8.74
CA ARG A 139 -14.21 -3.46 -7.51
C ARG A 139 -15.73 -3.49 -7.64
N ILE A 140 -16.40 -4.07 -6.66
CA ILE A 140 -17.85 -4.10 -6.56
C ILE A 140 -18.24 -3.18 -5.41
N ASP A 141 -18.93 -2.09 -5.72
CA ASP A 141 -19.46 -1.19 -4.70
C ASP A 141 -20.72 -1.80 -4.09
N LEU A 142 -20.61 -2.19 -2.82
CA LEU A 142 -21.68 -2.85 -2.06
C LEU A 142 -22.60 -1.95 -1.19
N PRO A 143 -22.52 -0.61 -1.13
CA PRO A 143 -23.42 0.18 -0.27
C PRO A 143 -24.86 0.28 -0.81
N VAL A 144 -25.29 -0.66 -1.66
CA VAL A 144 -26.65 -0.78 -2.19
C VAL A 144 -27.43 -1.86 -1.44
N PRO A 145 -28.75 -1.70 -1.22
CA PRO A 145 -29.57 -2.75 -0.63
C PRO A 145 -29.44 -4.07 -1.40
N ALA A 146 -29.46 -5.21 -0.69
CA ALA A 146 -29.24 -6.53 -1.28
C ALA A 146 -30.17 -6.82 -2.48
N ASP A 147 -31.44 -6.45 -2.38
CA ASP A 147 -32.41 -6.64 -3.48
C ASP A 147 -32.11 -5.77 -4.70
N ALA A 148 -31.66 -4.54 -4.48
CA ALA A 148 -31.26 -3.62 -5.55
C ALA A 148 -29.98 -4.12 -6.25
N TYR A 149 -29.02 -4.61 -5.47
CA TYR A 149 -27.82 -5.27 -6.01
C TYR A 149 -28.20 -6.48 -6.85
N LEU A 150 -29.03 -7.38 -6.32
CA LEU A 150 -29.47 -8.58 -7.02
C LEU A 150 -30.21 -8.22 -8.32
N ALA A 151 -31.08 -7.21 -8.31
CA ALA A 151 -31.77 -6.74 -9.51
C ALA A 151 -30.81 -6.22 -10.59
N SER A 152 -29.70 -5.57 -10.19
CA SER A 152 -28.68 -5.06 -11.12
C SER A 152 -27.90 -6.17 -11.86
N LEU A 153 -27.81 -7.38 -11.28
CA LEU A 153 -27.10 -8.49 -11.89
C LEU A 153 -27.81 -8.97 -13.16
N ALA A 154 -27.07 -9.48 -14.14
CA ALA A 154 -27.68 -10.09 -15.33
C ALA A 154 -28.60 -11.27 -14.94
N LYS A 155 -29.66 -11.52 -15.73
CA LYS A 155 -30.71 -12.53 -15.44
C LYS A 155 -30.14 -13.90 -15.02
N LYS A 156 -29.08 -14.36 -15.68
CA LYS A 156 -28.40 -15.63 -15.35
C LYS A 156 -27.82 -15.65 -13.93
N PHE A 157 -27.18 -14.58 -13.49
CA PHE A 157 -26.58 -14.47 -12.17
C PHE A 157 -27.65 -14.36 -11.08
N ARG A 158 -28.76 -13.67 -11.35
CA ARG A 158 -29.92 -13.64 -10.42
C ARG A 158 -30.47 -15.03 -10.13
N TYR A 159 -30.56 -15.86 -11.17
CA TYR A 159 -31.01 -17.25 -11.02
C TYR A 159 -30.02 -18.06 -10.18
N THR A 160 -28.71 -18.00 -10.50
CA THR A 160 -27.66 -18.70 -9.74
C THR A 160 -27.63 -18.31 -8.27
N VAL A 161 -27.73 -17.01 -7.95
CA VAL A 161 -27.74 -16.54 -6.57
C VAL A 161 -28.97 -17.06 -5.81
N ARG A 162 -30.16 -17.00 -6.43
CA ARG A 162 -31.40 -17.50 -5.80
C ARG A 162 -31.38 -19.01 -5.59
N GLN A 163 -30.76 -19.77 -6.49
CA GLN A 163 -30.56 -21.22 -6.34
C GLN A 163 -29.57 -21.57 -5.21
N ALA A 164 -28.62 -20.69 -4.89
CA ALA A 164 -27.69 -20.91 -3.78
C ALA A 164 -28.26 -20.51 -2.41
N GLN A 165 -29.40 -19.80 -2.39
CA GLN A 165 -30.06 -19.32 -1.17
C GLN A 165 -31.20 -20.24 -0.69
N GLY A 166 -31.59 -21.24 -1.50
CA GLY A 166 -32.61 -22.24 -1.17
C GLY A 166 -32.12 -23.64 -1.51
#